data_AF-A0A2M8E677-F1
#
_entry.id   AF-A0A2M8E677-F1
#
_cell.length_a   1.000
_cell.length_b   1.000
_cell.length_c   1.000
_cell.angle_alpha   90.00
_cell.angle_beta   90.00
_cell.angle_gamma   90.00
#
_symmetry.space_group_name_H-M   'P 1'
#
loop_
_entity.id
_entity.type
_entity.pdbx_description
1 polymer ?
#
loop_
_entity_poly.entity_id
_entity_poly.type
_entity_poly.pdbx_seq_one_letter_code
_entity_poly.pdbx_strand_id
1 'polypeptide(L)'
;MQVAKWGNSLAVRLPVALVQELGIADGDELVLQPLARKPEQAARVSVARQLSKLEQLQAQRRFRAPWPANFSFDRDEANAR
;
A
#
# COMPACT_ATOMS: atom_id res chain seq x y z
N MET A 1 -21.19 -6.94 -13.21
CA MET A 1 -19.79 -7.33 -13.52
C MET A 1 -19.69 -8.84 -13.43
N GLN A 2 -18.94 -9.47 -14.32
CA GLN A 2 -18.66 -10.90 -14.27
C GLN A 2 -17.17 -11.13 -14.12
N VAL A 3 -16.82 -12.23 -13.47
CA VAL A 3 -15.43 -12.66 -13.34
C VAL A 3 -14.97 -13.22 -14.69
N ALA A 4 -13.79 -12.81 -15.15
CA ALA A 4 -13.14 -13.31 -16.35
C ALA A 4 -11.86 -14.06 -15.99
N LYS A 5 -11.38 -14.93 -16.88
CA LYS A 5 -10.09 -15.59 -16.73
C LYS A 5 -8.99 -14.73 -17.36
N TRP A 6 -7.91 -14.49 -16.62
CA TRP A 6 -6.71 -13.82 -17.11
C TRP A 6 -5.49 -14.69 -16.77
N GLY A 7 -4.93 -15.35 -17.79
CA GLY A 7 -3.91 -16.39 -17.58
C GLY A 7 -4.42 -17.53 -16.70
N ASN A 8 -3.70 -17.82 -15.61
CA ASN A 8 -4.08 -18.82 -14.62
C ASN A 8 -4.91 -18.24 -13.46
N SER A 9 -5.30 -16.98 -13.55
CA SER A 9 -5.99 -16.24 -12.48
C SER A 9 -7.37 -15.75 -12.91
N LEU A 10 -8.16 -15.31 -11.93
CA LEU A 10 -9.44 -14.66 -12.15
C LEU A 10 -9.29 -13.14 -12.05
N ALA A 11 -10.04 -12.43 -12.89
CA ALA A 11 -10.04 -10.98 -12.96
C ALA A 11 -11.46 -10.42 -12.90
N VAL A 12 -11.60 -9.27 -12.27
CA VAL A 12 -12.82 -8.45 -12.30
C VAL A 12 -12.48 -7.09 -12.88
N ARG A 13 -13.45 -6.48 -13.57
CA ARG A 13 -13.29 -5.09 -14.01
C ARG A 13 -13.49 -4.17 -12.79
N LEU A 14 -12.70 -3.10 -12.69
CA LEU A 14 -12.95 -2.04 -11.71
C LEU A 14 -13.69 -0.90 -12.41
N PRO A 15 -14.78 -0.36 -11.82
CA PRO A 15 -15.46 0.81 -12.39
C PRO A 15 -14.51 2.01 -12.41
N VAL A 16 -14.66 2.90 -13.40
CA VAL A 16 -13.82 4.10 -13.55
C VAL A 16 -13.83 4.96 -12.28
N ALA A 17 -14.99 5.13 -11.65
CA ALA A 17 -15.11 5.89 -10.41
C ALA A 17 -14.22 5.33 -9.28
N LEU A 18 -14.14 4.00 -9.16
CA LEU A 18 -13.31 3.35 -8.14
C LEU A 18 -11.82 3.44 -8.47
N VAL A 19 -11.46 3.36 -9.75
CA VAL A 19 -10.07 3.56 -10.21
C VAL A 19 -9.59 4.98 -9.86
N GLN A 20 -10.45 5.98 -10.07
CA GLN A 20 -10.18 7.38 -9.72
C GLN A 20 -10.09 7.61 -8.21
N GLU A 21 -11.04 7.07 -7.44
CA GLU A 21 -11.07 7.20 -5.98
C GLU A 21 -9.83 6.57 -5.31
N LEU A 22 -9.42 5.39 -5.78
CA LEU A 22 -8.23 4.70 -5.27
C LEU A 22 -6.91 5.24 -5.86
N GLY A 23 -6.98 6.14 -6.84
CA GLY A 23 -5.81 6.72 -7.50
C GLY A 23 -4.93 5.66 -8.18
N ILE A 24 -5.56 4.68 -8.84
CA ILE A 24 -4.88 3.58 -9.53
C ILE A 24 -4.69 3.94 -11.01
N ALA A 25 -3.52 3.65 -11.55
CA ALA A 25 -3.19 3.77 -12.96
C ALA A 25 -2.69 2.43 -13.54
N ASP A 26 -2.53 2.38 -14.86
CA ASP A 26 -1.85 1.27 -15.53
C ASP A 26 -0.40 1.17 -15.00
N GLY A 27 0.06 -0.05 -14.72
CA GLY A 27 1.37 -0.33 -14.16
C GLY A 27 1.46 -0.28 -12.63
N ASP A 28 0.40 0.14 -11.93
CA ASP A 28 0.36 0.08 -10.48
C ASP A 28 0.23 -1.36 -9.96
N GLU A 29 0.97 -1.66 -8.90
CA GLU A 29 0.83 -2.90 -8.16
C GLU A 29 -0.29 -2.77 -7.12
N LEU A 30 -1.20 -3.74 -7.10
CA LEU A 30 -2.30 -3.79 -6.14
C LEU A 30 -2.13 -4.99 -5.20
N VAL A 31 -2.41 -4.77 -3.92
CA VAL A 31 -2.51 -5.80 -2.91
C VAL A 31 -3.98 -6.07 -2.63
N LEU A 32 -4.38 -7.34 -2.75
CA LEU A 32 -5.73 -7.79 -2.42
C LEU A 32 -5.67 -8.64 -1.16
N GLN A 33 -6.52 -8.33 -0.18
CA GLN A 33 -6.63 -9.11 1.06
C GLN A 33 -8.09 -9.49 1.34
N PRO A 34 -8.37 -10.76 1.69
CA PRO A 34 -9.70 -11.15 2.11
C PRO A 34 -10.04 -10.47 3.44
N LEU A 35 -11.22 -9.88 3.52
CA LEU A 35 -11.73 -9.36 4.78
C LEU A 35 -12.32 -10.50 5.60
N ALA A 36 -12.16 -10.42 6.92
CA ALA A 36 -12.83 -11.32 7.84
C ALA A 36 -14.35 -11.26 7.63
N ARG A 37 -15.00 -12.43 7.58
CA ARG A 37 -16.45 -12.53 7.38
C ARG A 37 -17.06 -13.59 8.27
N LYS A 38 -18.33 -13.38 8.61
CA LYS A 38 -19.18 -14.44 9.15
C LYS A 38 -19.68 -15.36 8.03
N PRO A 39 -20.06 -16.62 8.32
CA PRO A 39 -20.52 -17.58 7.30
C PRO A 39 -21.67 -17.07 6.43
N GLU A 40 -22.58 -16.31 7.02
CA GLU A 40 -23.77 -15.74 6.37
C GLU A 40 -23.50 -14.49 5.51
N GLN A 41 -22.26 -13.96 5.52
CA GLN A 41 -21.91 -12.75 4.81
C GLN A 41 -21.24 -13.04 3.47
N ALA A 42 -21.55 -12.20 2.48
CA ALA A 42 -20.85 -12.24 1.20
C ALA A 42 -19.35 -12.02 1.39
N ALA A 43 -18.54 -12.72 0.58
CA ALA A 43 -17.10 -12.52 0.58
C ALA A 43 -16.75 -11.10 0.12
N ARG A 44 -15.84 -10.46 0.85
CA ARG A 44 -15.33 -9.12 0.54
C ARG A 44 -13.81 -9.17 0.49
N VAL A 45 -13.26 -8.33 -0.37
CA VAL A 45 -11.82 -8.15 -0.54
C VAL A 45 -11.50 -6.67 -0.36
N SER A 46 -10.44 -6.36 0.37
CA SER A 46 -9.85 -5.02 0.35
C SER A 46 -8.85 -4.95 -0.79
N VAL A 47 -8.81 -3.79 -1.46
CA VAL A 47 -7.85 -3.49 -2.51
C VAL A 47 -7.07 -2.28 -2.06
N ALA A 48 -5.74 -2.37 -2.08
CA ALA A 48 -4.86 -1.27 -1.77
C ALA A 48 -3.81 -1.12 -2.86
N ARG A 49 -3.56 0.10 -3.30
CA ARG A 49 -2.42 0.41 -4.17
C ARG A 49 -1.13 0.33 -3.36
N GLN A 50 -0.16 -0.41 -3.87
CA GLN A 50 1.17 -0.46 -3.28
C GLN A 50 1.93 0.82 -3.66
N LEU A 51 2.38 1.56 -2.65
CA LEU A 51 3.21 2.74 -2.88
C LEU A 51 4.57 2.32 -3.45
N SER A 52 5.03 3.04 -4.46
CA SER A 52 6.39 2.89 -4.97
C SER A 52 7.43 3.23 -3.89
N LYS A 53 8.66 2.74 -4.06
CA LYS A 53 9.77 3.05 -3.14
C LYS A 53 9.98 4.55 -2.97
N LEU A 54 9.83 5.34 -4.04
CA LEU A 54 9.97 6.79 -3.99
C LEU A 54 8.83 7.44 -3.21
N GLU A 55 7.58 7.03 -3.43
CA GLU A 55 6.43 7.53 -2.68
C GLU A 55 6.53 7.19 -1.19
N GLN A 56 6.99 5.99 -0.86
CA GLN A 56 7.25 5.60 0.54
C GLN A 56 8.32 6.50 1.18
N LEU A 57 9.43 6.76 0.50
CA LEU A 57 10.48 7.66 0.98
C LEU A 57 9.97 9.10 1.14
N GLN A 58 9.16 9.59 0.20
CA GLN A 58 8.54 10.91 0.27
C GLN A 58 7.57 10.99 1.46
N ALA A 59 6.74 9.97 1.67
CA ALA A 59 5.84 9.89 2.81
C ALA A 59 6.61 9.93 4.14
N GLN A 60 7.78 9.29 4.22
CA GLN A 60 8.63 9.35 5.41
C GLN A 60 9.25 10.72 5.67
N ARG A 61 9.48 11.54 4.63
CA ARG A 61 10.04 12.89 4.80
C ARG A 61 9.17 13.80 5.65
N ARG A 62 7.86 13.55 5.77
CA ARG A 62 6.97 14.30 6.66
C ARG A 62 7.35 14.20 8.15
N PHE A 63 8.08 13.15 8.52
CA PHE A 63 8.55 12.93 9.88
C PHE A 63 9.94 13.53 10.15
N ARG A 64 10.54 14.21 9.16
CA ARG A 64 11.80 14.92 9.37
C ARG A 64 11.55 16.12 10.29
N ALA A 65 12.06 16.05 11.51
CA ALA A 65 12.21 17.20 12.39
C ALA A 65 13.63 17.77 12.26
N PRO A 66 13.82 19.09 12.44
CA PRO A 66 15.14 19.65 12.60
C PRO A 66 15.83 19.02 13.81
N TRP A 67 17.08 18.63 13.65
CA TRP A 67 17.91 18.15 14.75
C TRP A 67 18.40 19.32 15.61
N PRO A 68 18.64 19.12 16.92
CA PRO A 68 19.35 20.10 17.75
C PRO A 68 20.68 20.53 17.12
N ALA A 69 21.10 21.77 17.35
CA ALA A 69 22.33 22.33 16.77
C ALA A 69 23.61 21.53 17.14
N ASN A 70 23.58 20.83 18.26
CA ASN A 70 24.65 19.99 18.80
C ASN A 70 24.42 18.49 18.59
N PHE A 71 23.44 18.10 17.77
CA PHE A 71 23.20 16.69 17.49
C PHE A 71 24.36 16.11 16.69
N SER A 72 25.01 15.10 17.27
CA SER A 72 25.98 14.24 16.61
C SER A 72 25.48 12.81 16.70
N PHE A 73 25.50 12.08 15.58
CA PHE A 73 25.18 10.67 15.56
C PHE A 73 26.46 9.85 15.80
N ASP A 74 26.52 9.15 16.93
CA ASP A 74 27.56 8.16 17.21
C ASP A 74 27.00 6.74 17.00
N ARG A 75 27.66 5.99 16.11
CA ARG A 75 27.23 4.64 15.75
C ARG A 75 27.54 3.64 16.86
N ASP A 76 28.68 3.77 17.53
CA ASP A 76 29.13 2.79 18.52
C ASP A 76 28.31 2.95 19.81
N GLU A 77 28.01 4.19 20.21
CA GLU A 77 27.07 4.49 21.30
C GLU A 77 25.68 3.88 21.03
N ALA A 78 25.14 4.07 19.82
CA ALA A 78 23.82 3.58 19.46
C ALA A 78 23.72 2.04 19.41
N ASN A 79 24.84 1.34 19.21
CA ASN A 79 24.91 -0.11 19.10
C ASN A 79 25.40 -0.81 20.38
N ALA A 80 25.63 -0.08 21.49
CA ALA A 80 26.16 -0.61 22.74
C ALA A 80 25.16 -1.48 23.57
N ARG A 81 24.26 -2.20 22.89
CA ARG A 81 23.24 -3.05 23.51
C ARG A 81 23.76 -4.44 23.85
#